data_AF-A0A7H0ISG3-F1
#
_entry.id   AF-A0A7H0ISG3-F1
#
_cell.length_a   1.000
_cell.length_b   1.000
_cell.length_c   1.000
_cell.angle_alpha   90.00
_cell.angle_beta   90.00
_cell.angle_gamma   90.00
#
_symmetry.space_group_name_H-M   'P 1'
#
loop_
_entity.id
_entity.type
_entity.pdbx_description
1 polymer ?
#
loop_
_entity_poly.entity_id
_entity_poly.type
_entity_poly.pdbx_seq_one_letter_code
_entity_poly.pdbx_strand_id
1 'polypeptide(L)'
;MRSPGGPGEWDAARGGRGAGLAEPGAAWPGQAHRTHGRRDDVGEPARQVPPGGGDAHDLRGQVTSDAGDIRDLPRQVPQEPSPLHTPHPPTPLTPTRALLLHPLTGSWAWHTLRALNSPQGNGSRRDLGYLGALAAAGAARAGVDFSLRLAASDGLLVLPSLGALRSEGGVEVRYRRGALVLAADGELDVVVHPEPGVGAWSASPAWLPAHALPGLVAGAPIVPLEDLDPYRTARSPRRGGGLGEPVVLDDAGRKQWAQVWSGTAAALRAGGEGRVRETPALLRCLVPLALPPGVPAGQGGCSATRREAFGALLSSRPTDPVAFASTLVHELHHAKLAALSTLLTLHQAGPEERYFAPWRQDPRPFDGLLQGAYSHLALADYHQRLALADPAHAERAWTEHARCHAMVGATLPALVGSPDLTVAGRLFADAMAGAWERMRDHPAPRGQRARAQAYVRAARTLWNQRHAGAHPNE
;
A
#
# COMPACT_ATOMS: atom_id res chain seq x y z
N MET A 1 -32.04 11.85 -56.00
CA MET A 1 -31.91 13.21 -55.42
C MET A 1 -31.66 13.09 -53.91
N ARG A 2 -31.47 14.20 -53.19
CA ARG A 2 -30.84 14.23 -51.85
C ARG A 2 -31.70 13.68 -50.71
N SER A 3 -31.03 13.18 -49.68
CA SER A 3 -31.58 12.76 -48.38
C SER A 3 -31.89 13.94 -47.45
N PRO A 4 -32.80 13.78 -46.47
CA PRO A 4 -32.75 14.50 -45.19
C PRO A 4 -31.76 13.80 -44.23
N GLY A 5 -31.27 14.52 -43.21
CA GLY A 5 -30.39 14.00 -42.16
C GLY A 5 -31.04 13.96 -40.78
N GLY A 6 -30.49 13.15 -39.87
CA GLY A 6 -30.86 13.13 -38.45
C GLY A 6 -29.73 13.68 -37.56
N PRO A 7 -30.03 14.20 -36.36
CA PRO A 7 -29.02 14.69 -35.40
C PRO A 7 -28.33 13.52 -34.67
N GLY A 8 -27.02 13.65 -34.45
CA GLY A 8 -26.15 12.54 -34.04
C GLY A 8 -26.28 12.06 -32.60
N GLU A 9 -25.97 10.77 -32.42
CA GLU A 9 -25.75 10.12 -31.12
C GLU A 9 -24.45 10.63 -30.46
N TRP A 10 -24.44 10.68 -29.12
CA TRP A 10 -23.25 11.00 -28.33
C TRP A 10 -22.68 9.70 -27.72
N ASP A 11 -21.59 9.20 -28.32
CA ASP A 11 -21.02 7.89 -28.02
C ASP A 11 -20.22 7.87 -26.69
N ALA A 12 -20.93 7.65 -25.58
CA ALA A 12 -20.42 7.76 -24.21
C ALA A 12 -19.65 6.51 -23.73
N ALA A 13 -18.57 6.12 -24.41
CA ALA A 13 -17.87 4.86 -24.14
C ALA A 13 -16.32 4.98 -23.98
N ARG A 14 -15.83 5.15 -22.74
CA ARG A 14 -14.49 4.72 -22.27
C ARG A 14 -14.29 4.85 -20.76
N GLY A 15 -14.71 3.83 -20.00
CA GLY A 15 -14.38 3.72 -18.57
C GLY A 15 -12.89 3.46 -18.33
N GLY A 16 -12.24 4.30 -17.51
CA GLY A 16 -10.81 4.20 -17.20
C GLY A 16 -10.44 2.91 -16.46
N ARG A 17 -9.47 2.16 -17.00
CA ARG A 17 -9.03 0.86 -16.45
C ARG A 17 -7.90 1.02 -15.44
N GLY A 18 -8.22 1.47 -14.23
CA GLY A 18 -7.32 1.36 -13.08
C GLY A 18 -7.17 -0.10 -12.64
N ALA A 19 -5.97 -0.67 -12.79
CA ALA A 19 -5.66 -2.00 -12.28
C ALA A 19 -5.32 -1.97 -10.78
N GLY A 20 -5.67 -3.04 -10.05
CA GLY A 20 -5.23 -3.22 -8.67
C GLY A 20 -3.70 -3.41 -8.62
N LEU A 21 -3.02 -2.69 -7.73
CA LEU A 21 -1.56 -2.66 -7.68
C LEU A 21 -1.03 -3.90 -6.96
N ALA A 22 -0.67 -4.90 -7.76
CA ALA A 22 0.04 -6.09 -7.33
C ALA A 22 1.50 -6.00 -7.80
N GLU A 23 2.41 -5.53 -6.94
CA GLU A 23 3.85 -5.58 -7.21
C GLU A 23 4.45 -6.77 -6.44
N PRO A 24 5.02 -7.79 -7.11
CA PRO A 24 5.60 -8.94 -6.44
C PRO A 24 6.90 -8.53 -5.72
N GLY A 25 7.01 -8.83 -4.42
CA GLY A 25 8.24 -8.61 -3.67
C GLY A 25 9.38 -9.43 -4.26
N ALA A 26 10.33 -8.76 -4.93
CA ALA A 26 11.36 -9.40 -5.75
C ALA A 26 12.34 -10.25 -4.92
N ALA A 27 12.12 -11.57 -4.92
CA ALA A 27 13.10 -12.54 -4.45
C ALA A 27 14.40 -12.43 -5.29
N TRP A 28 15.56 -12.51 -4.63
CA TRP A 28 16.86 -12.33 -5.30
C TRP A 28 17.83 -13.47 -4.94
N PRO A 29 18.54 -14.07 -5.92
CA PRO A 29 19.35 -15.26 -5.67
C PRO A 29 20.71 -14.96 -5.04
N GLY A 30 20.97 -15.57 -3.88
CA GLY A 30 22.32 -16.02 -3.52
C GLY A 30 23.00 -15.35 -2.32
N GLN A 31 23.05 -16.07 -1.21
CA GLN A 31 24.24 -16.15 -0.37
C GLN A 31 24.74 -17.60 -0.36
N ALA A 32 25.70 -17.91 -1.24
CA ALA A 32 26.45 -19.16 -1.15
C ALA A 32 27.63 -18.93 -0.19
N HIS A 33 27.54 -19.43 1.05
CA HIS A 33 28.63 -19.37 2.01
C HIS A 33 29.83 -20.19 1.50
N ARG A 34 30.83 -19.51 0.93
CA ARG A 34 32.18 -20.09 0.81
C ARG A 34 32.92 -19.90 2.13
N THR A 35 32.94 -20.95 2.93
CA THR A 35 33.99 -21.17 3.92
C THR A 35 35.34 -21.31 3.23
N HIS A 36 36.40 -20.73 3.80
CA HIS A 36 37.78 -21.24 3.80
C HIS A 36 38.72 -20.26 4.52
N GLY A 37 39.84 -20.77 5.05
CA GLY A 37 41.07 -20.01 5.27
C GLY A 37 41.07 -18.98 6.41
N ARG A 38 41.80 -19.29 7.49
CA ARG A 38 42.29 -18.32 8.48
C ARG A 38 43.82 -18.43 8.54
N ARG A 39 44.47 -17.32 8.88
CA ARG A 39 45.87 -17.17 9.30
C ARG A 39 46.93 -17.10 8.21
N ASP A 40 48.00 -16.33 8.38
CA ASP A 40 48.28 -15.06 9.09
C ASP A 40 49.37 -14.37 8.17
N ASP A 41 50.21 -13.36 8.44
CA ASP A 41 50.54 -12.49 9.58
C ASP A 41 51.32 -11.23 9.06
N VAL A 42 51.66 -10.28 9.94
CA VAL A 42 52.70 -9.22 9.83
C VAL A 42 52.61 -8.14 8.71
N GLY A 43 52.69 -6.86 9.10
CA GLY A 43 53.17 -5.79 8.18
C GLY A 43 52.76 -4.33 8.46
N GLU A 44 53.17 -3.72 9.58
CA GLU A 44 53.20 -2.24 9.74
C GLU A 44 54.64 -1.73 9.51
N PRO A 45 54.86 -0.48 9.03
CA PRO A 45 54.94 0.66 9.96
C PRO A 45 54.40 2.01 9.39
N ALA A 46 54.44 3.06 10.23
CA ALA A 46 53.77 4.36 10.01
C ALA A 46 54.71 5.56 9.71
N ARG A 47 54.11 6.78 9.66
CA ARG A 47 54.71 8.15 9.50
C ARG A 47 54.96 8.54 8.02
N GLN A 48 54.89 9.82 7.57
CA GLN A 48 55.05 11.12 8.27
C GLN A 48 54.38 12.31 7.51
N VAL A 49 54.45 13.53 8.08
CA VAL A 49 53.82 14.84 7.71
C VAL A 49 54.66 15.96 8.41
N PRO A 50 54.71 17.30 8.09
CA PRO A 50 54.13 18.20 7.04
C PRO A 50 55.29 18.93 6.25
N PRO A 51 55.40 20.28 6.01
CA PRO A 51 54.46 21.43 5.85
C PRO A 51 54.72 22.42 4.66
N GLY A 52 53.81 23.39 4.48
CA GLY A 52 54.04 24.68 3.77
C GLY A 52 53.34 24.82 2.39
N GLY A 53 52.90 25.99 1.92
CA GLY A 53 52.78 27.32 2.57
C GLY A 53 52.96 28.49 1.56
N GLY A 54 52.11 29.51 1.57
CA GLY A 54 52.30 30.76 0.80
C GLY A 54 51.01 31.45 0.32
N ASP A 55 50.84 32.73 0.68
CA ASP A 55 49.77 33.63 0.21
C ASP A 55 50.19 34.48 -1.00
N ALA A 56 49.22 35.01 -1.77
CA ALA A 56 49.45 36.12 -2.71
C ALA A 56 48.19 36.98 -2.96
N HIS A 57 48.28 38.26 -2.60
CA HIS A 57 47.51 39.40 -3.13
C HIS A 57 47.93 39.71 -4.59
N ASP A 58 47.29 40.55 -5.42
CA ASP A 58 46.00 41.29 -5.51
C ASP A 58 45.86 41.70 -7.01
N LEU A 59 44.74 42.33 -7.42
CA LEU A 59 44.63 43.49 -8.33
C LEU A 59 43.40 43.47 -9.26
N ARG A 60 42.33 44.13 -8.77
CA ARG A 60 41.50 45.15 -9.45
C ARG A 60 41.27 45.07 -10.97
N GLY A 61 40.01 44.99 -11.35
CA GLY A 61 39.52 45.34 -12.70
C GLY A 61 38.03 45.68 -12.72
N GLN A 62 37.66 46.93 -12.40
CA GLN A 62 36.27 47.41 -12.52
C GLN A 62 36.00 47.95 -13.92
N VAL A 63 34.98 47.43 -14.59
CA VAL A 63 34.26 48.12 -15.68
C VAL A 63 32.77 47.96 -15.44
N THR A 64 32.01 49.03 -15.61
CA THR A 64 30.59 49.14 -15.25
C THR A 64 29.67 49.02 -16.47
N SER A 65 28.58 48.27 -16.35
CA SER A 65 27.40 48.43 -17.20
C SER A 65 26.15 47.95 -16.46
N ASP A 66 25.15 48.81 -16.31
CA ASP A 66 23.90 48.49 -15.62
C ASP A 66 23.02 47.50 -16.39
N ALA A 67 22.61 46.44 -15.70
CA ALA A 67 21.43 45.63 -16.01
C ALA A 67 20.85 45.14 -14.68
N GLY A 68 19.59 45.50 -14.38
CA GLY A 68 19.02 45.40 -13.03
C GLY A 68 19.04 43.99 -12.43
N ASP A 69 19.65 43.85 -11.26
CA ASP A 69 19.89 42.55 -10.62
C ASP A 69 18.67 42.09 -9.79
N ILE A 70 17.99 41.03 -10.25
CA ILE A 70 16.82 40.46 -9.58
C ILE A 70 17.27 39.54 -8.45
N ARG A 71 17.89 40.12 -7.40
CA ARG A 71 18.45 39.38 -6.25
C ARG A 71 17.95 39.81 -4.87
N ASP A 72 17.45 41.03 -4.70
CA ASP A 72 16.87 41.51 -3.43
C ASP A 72 15.36 41.21 -3.29
N LEU A 73 14.95 39.99 -3.63
CA LEU A 73 13.77 39.39 -3.03
C LEU A 73 14.23 38.59 -1.80
N PRO A 74 13.77 38.94 -0.58
CA PRO A 74 14.24 38.26 0.63
C PRO A 74 13.88 36.77 0.54
N ARG A 75 14.89 35.91 0.57
CA ARG A 75 14.71 34.46 0.65
C ARG A 75 14.02 34.13 1.96
N GLN A 76 12.70 34.00 1.92
CA GLN A 76 11.93 33.39 2.99
C GLN A 76 12.46 31.97 3.17
N VAL A 77 13.24 31.76 4.23
CA VAL A 77 13.48 30.43 4.78
C VAL A 77 12.10 29.80 4.98
N PRO A 78 11.82 28.60 4.46
CA PRO A 78 10.54 27.95 4.71
C PRO A 78 10.34 27.83 6.21
N GLN A 79 9.41 28.62 6.76
CA GLN A 79 8.99 28.45 8.13
C GLN A 79 8.45 27.01 8.26
N GLU A 80 8.74 26.37 9.39
CA GLU A 80 8.08 25.10 9.70
C GLU A 80 6.57 25.31 9.60
N PRO A 81 5.83 24.40 8.93
CA PRO A 81 4.40 24.58 8.74
C PRO A 81 3.73 24.72 10.11
N SER A 82 3.10 25.87 10.33
CA SER A 82 2.38 26.18 11.58
C SER A 82 1.56 24.97 12.01
N PRO A 83 1.64 24.55 13.30
CA PRO A 83 1.18 23.24 13.73
C PRO A 83 -0.26 23.02 13.28
N LEU A 84 -0.43 22.13 12.30
CA LEU A 84 -1.72 21.87 11.64
C LEU A 84 -2.74 21.57 12.73
N HIS A 85 -3.77 22.43 12.77
CA HIS A 85 -4.86 22.47 13.75
C HIS A 85 -5.10 21.10 14.37
N THR A 86 -4.64 20.92 15.62
CA THR A 86 -4.58 19.60 16.27
C THR A 86 -5.94 18.94 16.15
N PRO A 87 -6.08 17.86 15.35
CA PRO A 87 -7.40 17.37 14.99
C PRO A 87 -8.07 16.90 16.27
N HIS A 88 -9.23 17.50 16.58
CA HIS A 88 -10.09 16.97 17.63
C HIS A 88 -10.24 15.46 17.41
N PRO A 89 -10.10 14.63 18.45
CA PRO A 89 -10.24 13.18 18.30
C PRO A 89 -11.61 12.92 17.65
N PRO A 90 -11.65 12.27 16.48
CA PRO A 90 -12.87 12.21 15.68
C PRO A 90 -13.96 11.55 16.49
N THR A 91 -15.13 12.20 16.58
CA THR A 91 -16.27 11.72 17.37
C THR A 91 -16.51 10.25 17.04
N PRO A 92 -16.51 9.34 18.04
CA PRO A 92 -16.55 7.91 17.79
C PRO A 92 -17.77 7.57 16.92
N LEU A 93 -17.51 6.93 15.79
CA LEU A 93 -18.55 6.57 14.84
C LEU A 93 -19.57 5.65 15.51
N THR A 94 -20.86 5.88 15.24
CA THR A 94 -21.88 4.87 15.59
C THR A 94 -21.54 3.55 14.90
N PRO A 95 -21.88 2.38 15.48
CA PRO A 95 -21.44 1.10 14.92
C PRO A 95 -21.88 0.90 13.47
N THR A 96 -23.08 1.38 13.10
CA THR A 96 -23.58 1.42 11.72
C THR A 96 -22.72 2.29 10.80
N ARG A 97 -22.27 3.47 11.25
CA ARG A 97 -21.34 4.32 10.47
C ARG A 97 -19.96 3.70 10.34
N ALA A 98 -19.45 3.06 11.40
CA ALA A 98 -18.18 2.34 11.35
C ALA A 98 -18.22 1.18 10.33
N LEU A 99 -19.35 0.45 10.26
CA LEU A 99 -19.56 -0.63 9.30
C LEU A 99 -19.75 -0.12 7.85
N LEU A 100 -20.52 0.95 7.66
CA LEU A 100 -20.69 1.56 6.33
C LEU A 100 -19.40 2.17 5.76
N LEU A 101 -18.50 2.62 6.64
CA LEU A 101 -17.17 3.14 6.30
C LEU A 101 -16.06 2.07 6.41
N HIS A 102 -16.40 0.81 6.64
CA HIS A 102 -15.44 -0.29 6.64
C HIS A 102 -14.98 -0.59 5.20
N PRO A 103 -13.66 -0.79 4.92
CA PRO A 103 -13.14 -0.90 3.56
C PRO A 103 -13.80 -1.96 2.66
N LEU A 104 -14.15 -3.12 3.22
CA LEU A 104 -14.76 -4.20 2.43
C LEU A 104 -16.23 -3.96 2.08
N THR A 105 -16.91 -3.06 2.80
CA THR A 105 -18.23 -2.53 2.39
C THR A 105 -18.10 -1.73 1.08
N GLY A 106 -16.98 -1.02 0.89
CA GLY A 106 -16.65 -0.37 -0.38
C GLY A 106 -16.37 -1.37 -1.51
N SER A 107 -15.63 -2.45 -1.20
CA SER A 107 -15.37 -3.55 -2.16
C SER A 107 -16.65 -4.23 -2.62
N TRP A 108 -17.55 -4.53 -1.67
CA TRP A 108 -18.90 -5.04 -1.93
C TRP A 108 -19.69 -4.09 -2.83
N ALA A 109 -19.90 -2.84 -2.41
CA ALA A 109 -20.73 -1.89 -3.13
C ALA A 109 -20.24 -1.66 -4.56
N TRP A 110 -18.92 -1.54 -4.76
CA TRP A 110 -18.31 -1.41 -6.09
C TRP A 110 -18.50 -2.66 -6.95
N HIS A 111 -18.34 -3.86 -6.39
CA HIS A 111 -18.58 -5.12 -7.11
C HIS A 111 -20.05 -5.24 -7.54
N THR A 112 -20.98 -5.03 -6.60
CA THR A 112 -22.43 -5.11 -6.82
C THR A 112 -22.89 -4.10 -7.88
N LEU A 113 -22.46 -2.84 -7.78
CA LEU A 113 -22.77 -1.80 -8.78
C LEU A 113 -22.21 -2.16 -10.16
N ARG A 114 -21.01 -2.74 -10.25
CA ARG A 114 -20.43 -3.15 -11.53
C ARG A 114 -21.14 -4.34 -12.16
N ALA A 115 -21.63 -5.29 -11.38
CA ALA A 115 -22.40 -6.42 -11.89
C ALA A 115 -23.82 -5.99 -12.35
N LEU A 116 -24.48 -5.12 -11.57
CA LEU A 116 -25.78 -4.54 -11.94
C LEU A 116 -25.72 -3.71 -13.23
N ASN A 117 -24.63 -2.96 -13.45
CA ASN A 117 -24.41 -2.16 -14.65
C ASN A 117 -23.70 -2.92 -15.79
N SER A 118 -23.50 -4.25 -15.68
CA SER A 118 -22.97 -5.04 -16.79
C SER A 118 -24.06 -5.25 -17.85
N PRO A 119 -23.77 -5.21 -19.17
CA PRO A 119 -24.80 -5.37 -20.22
C PRO A 119 -25.60 -6.68 -20.17
N GLN A 120 -25.13 -7.67 -19.42
CA GLN A 120 -25.79 -8.96 -19.18
C GLN A 120 -26.77 -8.94 -17.99
N GLY A 121 -26.92 -7.80 -17.29
CA GLY A 121 -27.80 -7.65 -16.13
C GLY A 121 -27.45 -8.57 -14.95
N ASN A 122 -26.19 -9.02 -14.86
CA ASN A 122 -25.80 -10.19 -14.05
C ASN A 122 -25.48 -9.89 -12.58
N GLY A 123 -26.05 -8.81 -12.02
CA GLY A 123 -25.99 -8.51 -10.59
C GLY A 123 -26.58 -9.65 -9.76
N SER A 124 -25.72 -10.39 -9.04
CA SER A 124 -26.17 -11.61 -8.37
C SER A 124 -27.10 -11.31 -7.21
N ARG A 125 -28.12 -12.16 -7.01
CA ARG A 125 -28.94 -12.14 -5.79
C ARG A 125 -28.07 -12.32 -4.53
N ARG A 126 -26.94 -13.01 -4.64
CA ARG A 126 -25.90 -13.12 -3.59
C ARG A 126 -25.29 -11.75 -3.24
N ASP A 127 -24.91 -10.97 -4.24
CA ASP A 127 -24.31 -9.65 -4.04
C ASP A 127 -25.30 -8.69 -3.36
N LEU A 128 -26.56 -8.68 -3.80
CA LEU A 128 -27.60 -7.89 -3.13
C LEU A 128 -27.91 -8.42 -1.71
N GLY A 129 -27.88 -9.73 -1.51
CA GLY A 129 -28.16 -10.38 -0.22
C GLY A 129 -27.18 -10.03 0.91
N TYR A 130 -25.92 -9.70 0.57
CA TYR A 130 -24.92 -9.28 1.56
C TYR A 130 -25.29 -7.96 2.27
N LEU A 131 -26.15 -7.11 1.68
CA LEU A 131 -26.73 -5.96 2.39
C LEU A 131 -27.51 -6.39 3.65
N GLY A 132 -28.15 -7.57 3.62
CA GLY A 132 -28.81 -8.14 4.79
C GLY A 132 -27.83 -8.54 5.89
N ALA A 133 -26.64 -9.05 5.53
CA ALA A 133 -25.58 -9.37 6.48
C ALA A 133 -24.99 -8.10 7.12
N LEU A 134 -24.78 -7.05 6.33
CA LEU A 134 -24.41 -5.71 6.83
C LEU A 134 -25.47 -5.14 7.78
N ALA A 135 -26.76 -5.26 7.44
CA ALA A 135 -27.87 -4.80 8.28
C ALA A 135 -27.94 -5.57 9.60
N ALA A 136 -27.86 -6.91 9.56
CA ALA A 136 -27.87 -7.76 10.75
C ALA A 136 -26.67 -7.48 11.68
N ALA A 137 -25.47 -7.37 11.12
CA ALA A 137 -24.27 -7.01 11.88
C ALA A 137 -24.37 -5.61 12.49
N GLY A 138 -24.81 -4.62 11.70
CA GLY A 138 -24.98 -3.24 12.15
C GLY A 138 -26.04 -3.08 13.25
N ALA A 139 -27.14 -3.83 13.17
CA ALA A 139 -28.21 -3.84 14.19
C ALA A 139 -27.76 -4.52 15.49
N ALA A 140 -27.14 -5.70 15.40
CA ALA A 140 -26.59 -6.40 16.58
C ALA A 140 -25.48 -5.59 17.28
N ARG A 141 -24.62 -4.91 16.50
CA ARG A 141 -23.60 -3.98 17.01
C ARG A 141 -24.18 -2.71 17.62
N ALA A 142 -25.39 -2.31 17.24
CA ALA A 142 -26.11 -1.14 17.77
C ALA A 142 -27.11 -1.48 18.91
N GLY A 143 -27.26 -2.76 19.29
CA GLY A 143 -28.19 -3.19 20.33
C GLY A 143 -29.67 -3.19 19.88
N VAL A 144 -29.94 -3.25 18.58
CA VAL A 144 -31.31 -3.19 18.02
C VAL A 144 -31.85 -4.60 17.81
N ASP A 145 -32.96 -4.94 18.46
CA ASP A 145 -33.67 -6.23 18.29
C ASP A 145 -34.16 -6.42 16.85
N PHE A 146 -33.91 -7.59 16.24
CA PHE A 146 -34.38 -7.94 14.90
C PHE A 146 -34.60 -9.46 14.69
N SER A 147 -35.28 -9.81 13.59
CA SER A 147 -35.41 -11.17 13.03
C SER A 147 -35.28 -11.03 11.50
N LEU A 148 -34.36 -11.75 10.86
CA LEU A 148 -34.08 -11.60 9.44
C LEU A 148 -33.50 -12.90 8.85
N ARG A 149 -34.11 -13.39 7.76
CA ARG A 149 -33.67 -14.58 7.02
C ARG A 149 -32.54 -14.24 6.06
N LEU A 150 -31.35 -14.78 6.29
CA LEU A 150 -30.18 -14.67 5.41
C LEU A 150 -29.93 -15.98 4.66
N ALA A 151 -29.08 -15.92 3.63
CA ALA A 151 -28.58 -17.08 2.90
C ALA A 151 -27.07 -17.16 3.07
N ALA A 152 -26.55 -18.35 3.32
CA ALA A 152 -25.13 -18.63 3.24
C ALA A 152 -24.62 -18.59 1.79
N SER A 153 -23.31 -18.58 1.61
CA SER A 153 -22.67 -18.67 0.29
C SER A 153 -21.27 -19.25 0.40
N ASP A 154 -20.94 -20.17 -0.52
CA ASP A 154 -19.72 -20.99 -0.47
C ASP A 154 -19.52 -21.65 0.92
N GLY A 155 -20.61 -22.20 1.50
CA GLY A 155 -20.64 -22.85 2.82
C GLY A 155 -20.60 -21.92 4.04
N LEU A 156 -20.66 -20.59 3.85
CA LEU A 156 -20.54 -19.60 4.94
C LEU A 156 -21.62 -18.51 4.89
N LEU A 157 -22.29 -18.27 6.02
CA LEU A 157 -22.98 -17.02 6.31
C LEU A 157 -22.05 -16.10 7.10
N VAL A 158 -21.43 -15.13 6.44
CA VAL A 158 -20.60 -14.11 7.10
C VAL A 158 -21.47 -12.98 7.66
N LEU A 159 -21.21 -12.58 8.89
CA LEU A 159 -21.73 -11.38 9.55
C LEU A 159 -20.55 -10.42 9.83
N PRO A 160 -20.34 -9.38 9.00
CA PRO A 160 -19.15 -8.53 9.08
C PRO A 160 -18.89 -7.94 10.47
N SER A 161 -17.60 -7.82 10.85
CA SER A 161 -17.12 -7.52 12.21
C SER A 161 -17.46 -8.52 13.33
N LEU A 162 -18.36 -9.48 13.13
CA LEU A 162 -18.77 -10.47 14.15
C LEU A 162 -18.08 -11.83 13.92
N GLY A 163 -18.20 -12.38 12.71
CA GLY A 163 -17.70 -13.71 12.36
C GLY A 163 -18.48 -14.35 11.22
N ALA A 164 -18.48 -15.68 11.14
CA ALA A 164 -19.23 -16.43 10.14
C ALA A 164 -19.77 -17.76 10.69
N LEU A 165 -20.96 -18.15 10.27
CA LEU A 165 -21.54 -19.47 10.51
C LEU A 165 -21.29 -20.38 9.31
N ARG A 166 -20.83 -21.61 9.56
CA ARG A 166 -20.82 -22.69 8.56
C ARG A 166 -22.25 -23.17 8.31
N SER A 167 -22.74 -23.02 7.07
CA SER A 167 -24.08 -23.45 6.65
C SER A 167 -24.17 -23.49 5.12
N GLU A 168 -24.94 -24.44 4.58
CA GLU A 168 -25.19 -24.56 3.13
C GLU A 168 -26.53 -23.92 2.70
N GLY A 169 -27.29 -23.34 3.63
CA GLY A 169 -28.71 -23.02 3.42
C GLY A 169 -29.16 -21.62 3.82
N GLY A 170 -30.47 -21.49 4.02
CA GLY A 170 -31.08 -20.32 4.65
C GLY A 170 -30.91 -20.39 6.17
N VAL A 171 -30.61 -19.24 6.78
CA VAL A 171 -30.42 -19.11 8.23
C VAL A 171 -31.32 -17.98 8.72
N GLU A 172 -32.19 -18.26 9.68
CA GLU A 172 -32.97 -17.23 10.36
C GLU A 172 -32.12 -16.63 11.48
N VAL A 173 -31.78 -15.35 11.35
CA VAL A 173 -30.90 -14.63 12.27
C VAL A 173 -31.74 -13.71 13.14
N ARG A 174 -31.69 -13.92 14.46
CA ARG A 174 -32.45 -13.11 15.43
C ARG A 174 -31.50 -12.51 16.45
N TYR A 175 -31.53 -11.20 16.64
CA TYR A 175 -30.84 -10.56 17.77
C TYR A 175 -31.86 -10.13 18.81
N ARG A 176 -31.67 -10.53 20.06
CA ARG A 176 -32.41 -10.03 21.22
C ARG A 176 -31.53 -10.05 22.47
N ARG A 177 -31.73 -9.07 23.37
CA ARG A 177 -31.13 -9.06 24.73
C ARG A 177 -29.60 -9.28 24.75
N GLY A 178 -28.86 -8.80 23.75
CA GLY A 178 -27.40 -8.90 23.70
C GLY A 178 -26.83 -10.14 22.99
N ALA A 179 -27.65 -11.06 22.48
CA ALA A 179 -27.19 -12.25 21.76
C ALA A 179 -27.87 -12.40 20.40
N LEU A 180 -27.16 -13.00 19.43
CA LEU A 180 -27.77 -13.54 18.22
C LEU A 180 -28.12 -15.01 18.44
N VAL A 181 -29.23 -15.45 17.86
CA VAL A 181 -29.57 -16.86 17.63
C VAL A 181 -29.63 -17.07 16.11
N LEU A 182 -28.92 -18.09 15.65
CA LEU A 182 -28.77 -18.46 14.25
C LEU A 182 -29.41 -19.84 14.03
N ALA A 183 -30.59 -19.87 13.43
CA ALA A 183 -31.34 -21.09 13.17
C ALA A 183 -31.22 -21.48 11.68
N ALA A 184 -30.45 -22.53 11.38
CA ALA A 184 -30.33 -23.08 10.02
C ALA A 184 -31.21 -24.34 9.88
N ASP A 185 -31.77 -24.57 8.69
CA ASP A 185 -32.79 -25.59 8.49
C ASP A 185 -32.24 -27.01 8.71
N GLY A 186 -32.77 -27.72 9.72
CA GLY A 186 -32.36 -29.08 10.09
C GLY A 186 -31.17 -29.17 11.05
N GLU A 187 -30.56 -28.03 11.40
CA GLU A 187 -29.39 -27.94 12.30
C GLU A 187 -29.79 -27.46 13.70
N LEU A 188 -28.84 -27.50 14.65
CA LEU A 188 -29.02 -26.93 15.99
C LEU A 188 -28.81 -25.41 15.99
N ASP A 189 -29.70 -24.67 16.67
CA ASP A 189 -29.61 -23.22 16.88
C ASP A 189 -28.25 -22.82 17.49
N VAL A 190 -27.50 -21.97 16.78
CA VAL A 190 -26.20 -21.45 17.25
C VAL A 190 -26.39 -20.08 17.91
N VAL A 191 -26.10 -20.02 19.21
CA VAL A 191 -26.11 -18.77 20.00
C VAL A 191 -24.74 -18.09 19.89
N VAL A 192 -24.74 -16.79 19.62
CA VAL A 192 -23.53 -15.96 19.42
C VAL A 192 -23.61 -14.69 20.25
N HIS A 193 -22.53 -14.35 20.94
CA HIS A 193 -22.42 -13.20 21.85
C HIS A 193 -21.41 -12.17 21.29
N PRO A 194 -21.85 -11.02 20.78
CA PRO A 194 -20.96 -9.98 20.23
C PRO A 194 -19.95 -9.45 21.25
N GLU A 195 -18.67 -9.44 20.88
CA GLU A 195 -17.57 -8.90 21.69
C GLU A 195 -17.32 -7.41 21.36
N PRO A 196 -16.80 -6.57 22.27
CA PRO A 196 -16.58 -5.15 21.99
C PRO A 196 -15.67 -4.89 20.78
N GLY A 197 -16.18 -4.14 19.79
CA GLY A 197 -15.44 -3.76 18.59
C GLY A 197 -15.52 -4.83 17.47
N VAL A 198 -14.66 -5.84 17.53
CA VAL A 198 -14.53 -6.92 16.52
C VAL A 198 -14.57 -8.26 17.24
N GLY A 199 -15.22 -9.25 16.62
CA GLY A 199 -15.40 -10.59 17.18
C GLY A 199 -16.76 -10.80 17.84
N ALA A 200 -17.08 -12.07 18.02
CA ALA A 200 -18.24 -12.55 18.75
C ALA A 200 -17.98 -14.00 19.16
N TRP A 201 -18.27 -14.34 20.42
CA TRP A 201 -18.03 -15.67 20.97
C TRP A 201 -19.23 -16.61 20.76
N SER A 202 -18.95 -17.90 20.60
CA SER A 202 -19.92 -18.99 20.67
C SER A 202 -19.26 -20.26 21.18
N ALA A 203 -20.05 -21.14 21.81
CA ALA A 203 -19.62 -22.50 22.13
C ALA A 203 -19.73 -23.48 20.94
N SER A 204 -20.38 -23.08 19.83
CA SER A 204 -20.57 -23.96 18.67
C SER A 204 -19.34 -23.98 17.75
N PRO A 205 -18.81 -25.16 17.36
CA PRO A 205 -17.73 -25.27 16.38
C PRO A 205 -18.15 -24.91 14.94
N ALA A 206 -19.46 -24.71 14.69
CA ALA A 206 -19.95 -24.17 13.42
C ALA A 206 -19.71 -22.65 13.29
N TRP A 207 -19.42 -21.95 14.39
CA TRP A 207 -19.11 -20.53 14.39
C TRP A 207 -17.61 -20.26 14.24
N LEU A 208 -17.27 -19.33 13.35
CA LEU A 208 -15.93 -18.82 13.11
C LEU A 208 -15.90 -17.34 13.58
N PRO A 209 -15.30 -17.01 14.74
CA PRO A 209 -15.22 -15.64 15.21
C PRO A 209 -14.39 -14.76 14.27
N ALA A 210 -14.80 -13.50 14.08
CA ALA A 210 -13.91 -12.50 13.47
C ALA A 210 -12.82 -12.10 14.47
N HIS A 211 -11.63 -11.76 13.96
CA HIS A 211 -10.48 -11.44 14.80
C HIS A 211 -9.88 -10.07 14.46
N ALA A 212 -9.11 -9.51 15.41
CA ALA A 212 -8.37 -8.28 15.21
C ALA A 212 -6.99 -8.36 15.89
N LEU A 213 -6.04 -7.60 15.37
CA LEU A 213 -4.81 -7.24 16.06
C LEU A 213 -5.09 -6.07 17.03
N PRO A 214 -4.36 -5.97 18.16
CA PRO A 214 -4.47 -4.82 19.07
C PRO A 214 -4.08 -3.52 18.35
N GLY A 215 -4.46 -2.37 18.92
CA GLY A 215 -4.03 -1.07 18.39
C GLY A 215 -2.51 -0.97 18.30
N LEU A 216 -1.99 -0.40 17.20
CA LEU A 216 -0.54 -0.31 16.92
C LEU A 216 0.23 0.40 18.04
N VAL A 217 -0.41 1.39 18.68
CA VAL A 217 0.09 2.09 19.87
C VAL A 217 -1.07 2.23 20.86
N ALA A 218 -0.76 2.56 22.12
CA ALA A 218 -1.79 2.81 23.13
C ALA A 218 -2.81 3.86 22.65
N GLY A 219 -4.10 3.56 22.78
CA GLY A 219 -5.20 4.42 22.31
C GLY A 219 -5.49 4.37 20.80
N ALA A 220 -4.69 3.67 19.98
CA ALA A 220 -5.02 3.46 18.57
C ALA A 220 -6.16 2.43 18.40
N PRO A 221 -6.98 2.53 17.34
CA PRO A 221 -7.97 1.52 17.01
C PRO A 221 -7.35 0.13 16.79
N ILE A 222 -8.06 -0.93 17.18
CA ILE A 222 -7.76 -2.31 16.79
C ILE A 222 -7.84 -2.47 15.27
N VAL A 223 -7.09 -3.42 14.72
CA VAL A 223 -7.01 -3.67 13.27
C VAL A 223 -7.63 -5.03 12.95
N PRO A 224 -8.84 -5.10 12.37
CA PRO A 224 -9.46 -6.33 11.92
C PRO A 224 -8.55 -7.15 11.00
N LEU A 225 -8.56 -8.47 11.20
CA LEU A 225 -8.05 -9.48 10.29
C LEU A 225 -9.23 -10.00 9.48
N GLU A 226 -9.43 -9.42 8.29
CA GLU A 226 -10.55 -9.75 7.41
C GLU A 226 -10.21 -11.00 6.57
N ASP A 227 -10.24 -12.15 7.24
CA ASP A 227 -9.92 -13.46 6.67
C ASP A 227 -11.16 -14.29 6.28
N LEU A 228 -12.35 -13.91 6.79
CA LEU A 228 -13.65 -14.53 6.49
C LEU A 228 -14.40 -13.84 5.33
N ASP A 229 -14.36 -12.50 5.23
CA ASP A 229 -15.30 -11.72 4.41
C ASP A 229 -15.25 -12.02 2.89
N PRO A 230 -16.37 -12.28 2.19
CA PRO A 230 -16.37 -12.69 0.78
C PRO A 230 -15.88 -11.63 -0.20
N TYR A 231 -15.86 -10.34 0.17
CA TYR A 231 -15.39 -9.24 -0.67
C TYR A 231 -13.94 -8.85 -0.41
N ARG A 232 -13.26 -9.46 0.58
CA ARG A 232 -11.85 -9.22 0.95
C ARG A 232 -10.86 -9.20 -0.21
N THR A 233 -11.14 -9.92 -1.30
CA THR A 233 -10.36 -9.84 -2.55
C THR A 233 -11.20 -9.79 -3.83
N ALA A 234 -12.49 -9.44 -3.75
CA ALA A 234 -13.51 -9.33 -4.82
C ALA A 234 -13.05 -9.80 -6.23
N ARG A 235 -13.60 -10.94 -6.68
CA ARG A 235 -13.12 -11.85 -7.75
C ARG A 235 -12.94 -11.18 -9.13
N SER A 236 -11.87 -10.41 -9.31
CA SER A 236 -11.48 -9.82 -10.61
C SER A 236 -11.18 -10.92 -11.65
N PRO A 237 -11.89 -10.99 -12.80
CA PRO A 237 -11.72 -12.08 -13.79
C PRO A 237 -10.39 -12.13 -14.55
N ARG A 238 -9.38 -11.35 -14.15
CA ARG A 238 -8.06 -11.27 -14.80
C ARG A 238 -6.93 -11.20 -13.76
N ARG A 239 -6.67 -12.32 -13.06
CA ARG A 239 -5.43 -12.50 -12.29
C ARG A 239 -4.25 -12.68 -13.26
N GLY A 240 -3.58 -11.59 -13.61
CA GLY A 240 -2.14 -11.65 -13.89
C GLY A 240 -1.42 -12.05 -12.59
N GLY A 241 -0.41 -12.92 -12.66
CA GLY A 241 0.24 -13.47 -11.46
C GLY A 241 0.93 -12.39 -10.61
N GLY A 242 0.76 -12.43 -9.29
CA GLY A 242 1.44 -11.52 -8.37
C GLY A 242 0.92 -11.58 -6.93
N LEU A 243 -0.40 -11.60 -6.73
CA LEU A 243 -1.03 -11.78 -5.41
C LEU A 243 -1.38 -13.24 -5.14
N GLY A 244 -1.19 -13.67 -3.89
CA GLY A 244 -1.67 -14.94 -3.39
C GLY A 244 -3.20 -15.04 -3.35
N GLU A 245 -3.69 -16.21 -2.96
CA GLU A 245 -5.09 -16.41 -2.61
C GLU A 245 -5.37 -15.94 -1.16
N PRO A 246 -6.61 -15.58 -0.82
CA PRO A 246 -6.99 -15.25 0.56
C PRO A 246 -6.91 -16.49 1.44
N VAL A 247 -6.50 -16.31 2.70
CA VAL A 247 -6.40 -17.42 3.67
C VAL A 247 -7.27 -17.11 4.87
N VAL A 248 -8.17 -18.04 5.22
CA VAL A 248 -8.81 -18.08 6.55
C VAL A 248 -7.73 -18.55 7.54
N LEU A 249 -7.48 -17.79 8.60
CA LEU A 249 -6.42 -18.11 9.55
C LEU A 249 -6.88 -19.19 10.55
N ASP A 250 -5.92 -20.01 10.97
CA ASP A 250 -6.01 -20.82 12.17
C ASP A 250 -5.37 -20.09 13.37
N ASP A 251 -5.35 -20.73 14.54
CA ASP A 251 -4.72 -20.13 15.73
C ASP A 251 -3.21 -19.96 15.58
N ALA A 252 -2.51 -20.82 14.84
CA ALA A 252 -1.09 -20.64 14.58
C ALA A 252 -0.84 -19.42 13.69
N GLY A 253 -1.59 -19.27 12.60
CA GLY A 253 -1.56 -18.11 11.72
C GLY A 253 -1.86 -16.80 12.47
N ARG A 254 -2.93 -16.77 13.28
CA ARG A 254 -3.27 -15.62 14.14
C ARG A 254 -2.14 -15.25 15.11
N LYS A 255 -1.57 -16.23 15.82
CA LYS A 255 -0.44 -16.01 16.75
C LYS A 255 0.78 -15.46 16.03
N GLN A 256 1.11 -15.97 14.83
CA GLN A 256 2.22 -15.45 14.03
C GLN A 256 1.98 -14.02 13.55
N TRP A 257 0.76 -13.65 13.11
CA TRP A 257 0.42 -12.27 12.75
C TRP A 257 0.56 -11.33 13.96
N ALA A 258 0.03 -11.72 15.12
CA ALA A 258 0.16 -10.94 16.36
C ALA A 258 1.62 -10.77 16.81
N GLN A 259 2.45 -11.80 16.68
CA GLN A 259 3.88 -11.75 16.99
C GLN A 259 4.60 -10.70 16.12
N VAL A 260 4.42 -10.73 14.80
CA VAL A 260 5.06 -9.75 13.89
C VAL A 260 4.53 -8.33 14.13
N TRP A 261 3.22 -8.19 14.37
CA TRP A 261 2.59 -6.89 14.67
C TRP A 261 3.15 -6.23 15.94
N SER A 262 3.42 -7.00 17.00
CA SER A 262 3.86 -6.45 18.29
C SER A 262 5.11 -5.56 18.22
N GLY A 263 6.08 -5.90 17.36
CA GLY A 263 7.28 -5.07 17.13
C GLY A 263 7.12 -3.97 16.08
N THR A 264 6.03 -3.96 15.30
CA THR A 264 5.88 -3.14 14.09
C THR A 264 5.84 -1.65 14.41
N ALA A 265 5.30 -1.27 15.57
CA ALA A 265 5.28 0.12 16.03
C ALA A 265 6.69 0.68 16.34
N ALA A 266 7.62 -0.17 16.80
CA ALA A 266 9.01 0.22 17.04
C ALA A 266 9.78 0.38 15.71
N ALA A 267 9.59 -0.55 14.77
CA ALA A 267 10.18 -0.44 13.43
C ALA A 267 9.69 0.80 12.67
N LEU A 268 8.38 1.09 12.70
CA LEU A 268 7.82 2.33 12.14
C LEU A 268 8.41 3.59 12.79
N ARG A 269 8.69 3.56 14.11
CA ARG A 269 9.31 4.67 14.84
C ARG A 269 10.76 4.93 14.44
N ALA A 270 11.56 3.90 14.18
CA ALA A 270 12.89 4.06 13.57
C ALA A 270 12.80 4.66 12.16
N GLY A 271 11.69 4.43 11.46
CA GLY A 271 11.28 5.14 10.24
C GLY A 271 10.76 6.58 10.44
N GLY A 272 10.76 7.10 11.67
CA GLY A 272 10.28 8.44 12.05
C GLY A 272 8.82 8.47 12.54
N GLU A 273 8.54 9.31 13.55
CA GLU A 273 7.21 9.47 14.19
C GLU A 273 6.06 9.78 13.22
N GLY A 274 6.35 10.35 12.05
CA GLY A 274 5.35 10.52 10.99
C GLY A 274 4.69 9.20 10.59
N ARG A 275 5.46 8.10 10.52
CA ARG A 275 4.98 6.75 10.17
C ARG A 275 4.07 6.16 11.23
N VAL A 276 4.40 6.38 12.50
CA VAL A 276 3.61 5.91 13.65
C VAL A 276 2.26 6.63 13.73
N ARG A 277 2.17 7.90 13.30
CA ARG A 277 0.91 8.64 13.16
C ARG A 277 0.13 8.28 11.89
N GLU A 278 0.85 8.06 10.78
CA GLU A 278 0.31 7.71 9.46
C GLU A 278 -0.45 6.38 9.47
N THR A 279 0.11 5.33 10.08
CA THR A 279 -0.50 3.99 10.07
C THR A 279 -1.91 3.92 10.70
N PRO A 280 -2.16 4.32 11.96
CA PRO A 280 -3.50 4.27 12.54
C PRO A 280 -4.46 5.31 11.93
N ALA A 281 -3.94 6.38 11.31
CA ALA A 281 -4.77 7.33 10.58
C ALA A 281 -5.37 6.73 9.29
N LEU A 282 -4.64 5.84 8.61
CA LEU A 282 -5.00 5.30 7.29
C LEU A 282 -5.44 3.82 7.28
N LEU A 283 -4.78 2.96 8.07
CA LEU A 283 -5.08 1.52 8.13
C LEU A 283 -6.42 1.30 8.84
N ARG A 284 -7.26 0.42 8.27
CA ARG A 284 -8.61 0.11 8.75
C ARG A 284 -8.90 -1.40 8.82
N CYS A 285 -8.23 -2.21 8.01
CA CYS A 285 -8.14 -3.66 8.20
C CYS A 285 -6.94 -4.26 7.45
N LEU A 286 -6.61 -5.50 7.79
CA LEU A 286 -5.65 -6.35 7.09
C LEU A 286 -6.38 -7.54 6.47
N VAL A 287 -6.10 -7.87 5.22
CA VAL A 287 -6.62 -9.06 4.54
C VAL A 287 -5.47 -10.08 4.38
N PRO A 288 -5.48 -11.21 5.13
CA PRO A 288 -4.42 -12.20 5.03
C PRO A 288 -4.42 -12.95 3.69
N LEU A 289 -3.25 -13.00 3.05
CA LEU A 289 -3.00 -13.78 1.84
C LEU A 289 -2.03 -14.95 2.11
N ALA A 290 -2.11 -15.98 1.26
CA ALA A 290 -1.03 -16.94 1.08
C ALA A 290 0.20 -16.27 0.43
N LEU A 291 1.37 -16.90 0.53
CA LEU A 291 2.46 -16.61 -0.40
C LEU A 291 2.09 -17.11 -1.81
N PRO A 292 2.43 -16.38 -2.89
CA PRO A 292 2.21 -16.86 -4.26
C PRO A 292 3.02 -18.14 -4.53
N PRO A 293 2.50 -19.10 -5.32
CA PRO A 293 3.26 -20.29 -5.71
C PRO A 293 4.60 -19.94 -6.37
N GLY A 294 5.67 -20.65 -5.98
CA GLY A 294 7.03 -20.43 -6.51
C GLY A 294 7.85 -19.37 -5.78
N VAL A 295 7.28 -18.62 -4.83
CA VAL A 295 8.02 -17.70 -3.95
C VAL A 295 8.59 -18.49 -2.76
N PRO A 296 9.93 -18.57 -2.56
CA PRO A 296 10.49 -19.34 -1.45
C PRO A 296 10.13 -18.72 -0.08
N ALA A 297 9.87 -19.55 0.92
CA ALA A 297 9.57 -19.08 2.27
C ALA A 297 10.71 -18.20 2.82
N GLY A 298 10.39 -16.94 3.15
CA GLY A 298 11.36 -15.96 3.62
C GLY A 298 12.09 -15.16 2.52
N GLN A 299 11.88 -15.46 1.23
CA GLN A 299 12.40 -14.68 0.12
C GLN A 299 11.27 -14.05 -0.69
N GLY A 300 10.83 -12.88 -0.24
CA GLY A 300 9.73 -12.13 -0.86
C GLY A 300 8.38 -12.34 -0.16
N GLY A 301 7.41 -11.56 -0.61
CA GLY A 301 6.03 -11.55 -0.15
C GLY A 301 5.18 -10.80 -1.16
N CYS A 302 3.86 -10.86 -0.99
CA CYS A 302 2.93 -10.06 -1.80
C CYS A 302 2.11 -9.15 -0.89
N SER A 303 1.89 -7.92 -1.34
CA SER A 303 0.96 -6.98 -0.73
C SER A 303 0.23 -6.19 -1.83
N ALA A 304 -0.92 -5.62 -1.47
CA ALA A 304 -1.66 -4.69 -2.31
C ALA A 304 -2.61 -3.81 -1.50
N THR A 305 -2.92 -2.66 -2.08
CA THR A 305 -4.02 -1.78 -1.71
C THR A 305 -4.98 -1.63 -2.89
N ARG A 306 -6.23 -1.25 -2.58
CA ARG A 306 -7.35 -1.20 -3.53
C ARG A 306 -8.04 0.15 -3.45
N ARG A 307 -8.37 0.76 -4.60
CA ARG A 307 -9.01 2.08 -4.63
C ARG A 307 -10.45 2.00 -4.08
N GLU A 308 -11.13 0.88 -4.32
CA GLU A 308 -12.45 0.54 -3.82
C GLU A 308 -12.48 0.14 -2.32
N ALA A 309 -11.31 -0.07 -1.70
CA ALA A 309 -11.18 -0.55 -0.32
C ALA A 309 -10.16 0.30 0.47
N PHE A 310 -10.33 1.62 0.44
CA PHE A 310 -9.38 2.54 1.09
C PHE A 310 -9.20 2.22 2.59
N GLY A 311 -7.96 1.90 2.97
CA GLY A 311 -7.59 1.48 4.33
C GLY A 311 -7.55 -0.03 4.57
N ALA A 312 -7.98 -0.86 3.61
CA ALA A 312 -7.63 -2.29 3.59
C ALA A 312 -6.22 -2.48 3.01
N LEU A 313 -5.39 -3.24 3.72
CA LEU A 313 -4.08 -3.69 3.23
C LEU A 313 -4.12 -5.21 3.08
N LEU A 314 -4.03 -5.70 1.84
CA LEU A 314 -3.92 -7.12 1.53
C LEU A 314 -2.45 -7.52 1.64
N SER A 315 -2.10 -8.57 2.39
CA SER A 315 -0.70 -9.01 2.48
C SER A 315 -0.54 -10.48 2.87
N SER A 316 0.45 -11.15 2.28
CA SER A 316 1.03 -12.36 2.86
C SER A 316 1.79 -12.01 4.14
N ARG A 317 1.70 -12.83 5.20
CA ARG A 317 2.30 -12.53 6.50
C ARG A 317 3.80 -12.18 6.37
N PRO A 318 4.25 -10.98 6.78
CA PRO A 318 5.66 -10.61 6.72
C PRO A 318 6.56 -11.51 7.60
N THR A 319 7.86 -11.50 7.28
CA THR A 319 8.90 -12.29 7.98
C THR A 319 9.18 -11.79 9.40
N ASP A 320 9.21 -10.47 9.55
CA ASP A 320 9.71 -9.76 10.72
C ASP A 320 9.05 -8.37 10.83
N PRO A 321 9.10 -7.68 11.99
CA PRO A 321 8.41 -6.40 12.17
C PRO A 321 8.96 -5.26 11.30
N VAL A 322 10.22 -5.33 10.87
CA VAL A 322 10.84 -4.33 9.98
C VAL A 322 10.34 -4.52 8.54
N ALA A 323 10.15 -5.76 8.11
CA ALA A 323 9.48 -6.10 6.86
C ALA A 323 8.01 -5.63 6.89
N PHE A 324 7.27 -5.85 7.99
CA PHE A 324 5.89 -5.37 8.08
C PHE A 324 5.81 -3.83 8.05
N ALA A 325 6.68 -3.14 8.79
CA ALA A 325 6.78 -1.68 8.73
C ALA A 325 7.12 -1.19 7.30
N SER A 326 8.01 -1.87 6.58
CA SER A 326 8.31 -1.57 5.17
C SER A 326 7.09 -1.78 4.26
N THR A 327 6.33 -2.87 4.43
CA THR A 327 5.07 -3.13 3.69
C THR A 327 4.03 -2.05 3.99
N LEU A 328 3.85 -1.66 5.26
CA LEU A 328 2.93 -0.60 5.66
C LEU A 328 3.31 0.75 5.03
N VAL A 329 4.59 1.12 5.03
CA VAL A 329 5.05 2.35 4.37
C VAL A 329 4.75 2.30 2.86
N HIS A 330 5.08 1.20 2.18
CA HIS A 330 4.84 1.06 0.74
C HIS A 330 3.35 1.19 0.38
N GLU A 331 2.51 0.37 1.00
CA GLU A 331 1.07 0.29 0.71
C GLU A 331 0.30 1.54 1.09
N LEU A 332 0.62 2.17 2.23
CA LEU A 332 -0.04 3.41 2.62
C LEU A 332 0.31 4.59 1.70
N HIS A 333 1.40 4.51 0.91
CA HIS A 333 1.68 5.52 -0.12
C HIS A 333 0.85 5.30 -1.38
N HIS A 334 0.60 4.06 -1.77
CA HIS A 334 -0.41 3.75 -2.79
C HIS A 334 -1.82 4.17 -2.35
N ALA A 335 -2.22 3.90 -1.10
CA ALA A 335 -3.50 4.35 -0.56
C ALA A 335 -3.63 5.89 -0.56
N LYS A 336 -2.63 6.63 -0.07
CA LYS A 336 -2.62 8.11 -0.10
C LYS A 336 -2.71 8.67 -1.51
N LEU A 337 -1.93 8.14 -2.45
CA LEU A 337 -1.92 8.63 -3.83
C LEU A 337 -3.22 8.27 -4.57
N ALA A 338 -3.84 7.12 -4.27
CA ALA A 338 -5.18 6.79 -4.76
C ALA A 338 -6.24 7.78 -4.25
N ALA A 339 -6.22 8.15 -2.96
CA ALA A 339 -7.12 9.16 -2.40
C ALA A 339 -6.85 10.55 -3.00
N LEU A 340 -5.58 10.98 -3.09
CA LEU A 340 -5.20 12.25 -3.70
C LEU A 340 -5.66 12.34 -5.15
N SER A 341 -5.44 11.28 -5.94
CA SER A 341 -5.86 11.21 -7.35
C SER A 341 -7.37 11.03 -7.55
N THR A 342 -8.13 10.79 -6.46
CA THR A 342 -9.60 10.80 -6.47
C THR A 342 -10.14 12.21 -6.20
N LEU A 343 -9.40 13.03 -5.45
CA LEU A 343 -9.76 14.41 -5.13
C LEU A 343 -9.22 15.44 -6.15
N LEU A 344 -8.07 15.16 -6.78
CA LEU A 344 -7.38 16.04 -7.71
C LEU A 344 -6.87 15.26 -8.93
N THR A 345 -7.18 15.74 -10.13
CA THR A 345 -6.56 15.25 -11.37
C THR A 345 -5.08 15.65 -11.38
N LEU A 346 -4.16 14.71 -11.18
CA LEU A 346 -2.72 14.98 -11.20
C LEU A 346 -2.12 14.97 -12.61
N HIS A 347 -2.68 14.18 -13.53
CA HIS A 347 -2.24 14.14 -14.92
C HIS A 347 -3.40 13.85 -15.88
N GLN A 348 -3.18 14.15 -17.16
CA GLN A 348 -4.08 13.82 -18.28
C GLN A 348 -3.50 12.70 -19.18
N ALA A 349 -2.32 12.18 -18.84
CA ALA A 349 -1.59 11.16 -19.61
C ALA A 349 -2.45 9.93 -19.91
N GLY A 350 -2.35 9.45 -21.16
CA GLY A 350 -3.08 8.29 -21.65
C GLY A 350 -2.65 6.94 -21.04
N PRO A 351 -3.38 5.86 -21.35
CA PRO A 351 -3.13 4.51 -20.85
C PRO A 351 -1.92 3.80 -21.51
N GLU A 352 -1.11 4.48 -22.32
CA GLU A 352 -0.05 3.84 -23.10
C GLU A 352 1.08 3.31 -22.20
N GLU A 353 1.32 2.00 -22.25
CA GLU A 353 2.45 1.38 -21.55
C GLU A 353 3.76 1.67 -22.28
N ARG A 354 4.36 2.84 -22.00
CA ARG A 354 5.61 3.33 -22.62
C ARG A 354 6.75 3.62 -21.64
N TYR A 355 6.49 3.70 -20.34
CA TYR A 355 7.44 4.19 -19.35
C TYR A 355 8.31 3.08 -18.72
N PHE A 356 9.62 3.30 -18.60
CA PHE A 356 10.54 2.37 -17.93
C PHE A 356 10.39 2.40 -16.39
N ALA A 357 10.04 1.24 -15.83
CA ALA A 357 10.09 0.80 -14.44
C ALA A 357 11.37 0.06 -13.98
N PRO A 358 12.35 0.54 -13.18
CA PRO A 358 13.44 -0.33 -12.72
C PRO A 358 12.99 -1.63 -12.01
N TRP A 359 11.82 -1.60 -11.36
CA TRP A 359 11.23 -2.71 -10.62
C TRP A 359 10.29 -3.61 -11.45
N ARG A 360 9.99 -3.30 -12.73
CA ARG A 360 9.18 -4.16 -13.62
C ARG A 360 9.77 -4.21 -15.04
N GLN A 361 9.81 -5.40 -15.64
CA GLN A 361 10.40 -5.58 -16.98
C GLN A 361 9.47 -5.12 -18.12
N ASP A 362 8.16 -5.06 -17.88
CA ASP A 362 7.17 -4.57 -18.83
C ASP A 362 6.97 -3.05 -18.67
N PRO A 363 6.86 -2.28 -19.77
CA PRO A 363 6.62 -0.83 -19.73
C PRO A 363 5.40 -0.48 -18.88
N ARG A 364 5.37 0.71 -18.28
CA ARG A 364 4.28 1.19 -17.42
C ARG A 364 3.45 2.27 -18.13
N PRO A 365 2.14 2.40 -17.82
CA PRO A 365 1.40 3.63 -18.08
C PRO A 365 1.84 4.70 -17.07
N PHE A 366 1.50 5.97 -17.31
CA PHE A 366 1.98 7.08 -16.46
C PHE A 366 1.54 6.96 -14.98
N ASP A 367 0.27 6.66 -14.70
CA ASP A 367 -0.23 6.36 -13.34
C ASP A 367 0.60 5.22 -12.70
N GLY A 368 0.86 4.17 -13.47
CA GLY A 368 1.69 3.04 -13.02
C GLY A 368 3.16 3.40 -12.75
N LEU A 369 3.73 4.41 -13.41
CA LEU A 369 5.06 4.93 -13.08
C LEU A 369 5.01 5.79 -11.80
N LEU A 370 4.05 6.73 -11.75
CA LEU A 370 3.88 7.68 -10.64
C LEU A 370 3.61 6.96 -9.31
N GLN A 371 2.74 5.94 -9.33
CA GLN A 371 2.42 5.09 -8.20
C GLN A 371 3.68 4.44 -7.61
N GLY A 372 4.43 3.69 -8.42
CA GLY A 372 5.61 2.98 -7.94
C GLY A 372 6.77 3.91 -7.57
N ALA A 373 6.90 5.06 -8.23
CA ALA A 373 7.89 6.08 -7.85
C ALA A 373 7.56 6.68 -6.47
N TYR A 374 6.29 6.93 -6.16
CA TYR A 374 5.88 7.49 -4.87
C TYR A 374 6.02 6.49 -3.71
N SER A 375 5.67 5.22 -3.89
CA SER A 375 5.87 4.19 -2.86
C SER A 375 7.35 3.85 -2.64
N HIS A 376 8.17 3.77 -3.70
CA HIS A 376 9.62 3.59 -3.54
C HIS A 376 10.35 4.82 -2.97
N LEU A 377 9.86 6.04 -3.22
CA LEU A 377 10.38 7.26 -2.57
C LEU A 377 10.19 7.20 -1.05
N ALA A 378 9.02 6.71 -0.61
CA ALA A 378 8.72 6.52 0.81
C ALA A 378 9.57 5.42 1.46
N LEU A 379 9.81 4.32 0.74
CA LEU A 379 10.75 3.28 1.17
C LEU A 379 12.19 3.80 1.29
N ALA A 380 12.65 4.65 0.37
CA ALA A 380 13.98 5.26 0.46
C ALA A 380 14.12 6.13 1.71
N ASP A 381 13.12 6.95 2.06
CA ASP A 381 13.10 7.77 3.28
C ASP A 381 13.04 6.89 4.56
N TYR A 382 12.14 5.91 4.59
CA TYR A 382 11.99 4.98 5.71
C TYR A 382 13.29 4.22 6.00
N HIS A 383 13.90 3.62 4.97
CA HIS A 383 15.13 2.83 5.11
C HIS A 383 16.35 3.71 5.38
N GLN A 384 16.38 4.98 4.98
CA GLN A 384 17.42 5.93 5.41
C GLN A 384 17.35 6.18 6.92
N ARG A 385 16.15 6.50 7.42
CA ARG A 385 15.92 6.79 8.85
C ARG A 385 16.24 5.57 9.72
N LEU A 386 15.76 4.39 9.31
CA LEU A 386 16.09 3.12 9.96
C LEU A 386 17.61 2.86 9.99
N ALA A 387 18.32 3.10 8.88
CA ALA A 387 19.77 2.88 8.81
C ALA A 387 20.62 3.87 9.63
N LEU A 388 20.05 5.04 9.95
CA LEU A 388 20.66 6.06 10.83
C LEU A 388 20.28 5.86 12.30
N ALA A 389 19.12 5.27 12.59
CA ALA A 389 18.59 5.08 13.95
C ALA A 389 18.92 3.72 14.57
N ASP A 390 19.07 2.67 13.77
CA ASP A 390 19.25 1.29 14.24
C ASP A 390 20.49 0.61 13.62
N PRO A 391 21.62 0.54 14.36
CA PRO A 391 22.83 -0.15 13.91
C PRO A 391 22.65 -1.64 13.59
N ALA A 392 21.70 -2.35 14.20
CA ALA A 392 21.48 -3.77 13.97
C ALA A 392 20.82 -4.04 12.61
N HIS A 393 20.03 -3.10 12.10
CA HIS A 393 19.40 -3.18 10.78
C HIS A 393 20.13 -2.39 9.68
N ALA A 394 21.16 -1.62 10.04
CA ALA A 394 21.78 -0.61 9.18
C ALA A 394 22.30 -1.13 7.82
N GLU A 395 22.91 -2.32 7.72
CA GLU A 395 23.40 -2.82 6.42
C GLU A 395 22.25 -3.15 5.45
N ARG A 396 21.20 -3.83 5.93
CA ARG A 396 19.99 -4.15 5.17
C ARG A 396 19.26 -2.87 4.77
N ALA A 397 19.08 -1.96 5.72
CA ALA A 397 18.41 -0.69 5.52
C ALA A 397 19.17 0.23 4.54
N TRP A 398 20.50 0.36 4.64
CA TRP A 398 21.28 1.12 3.64
C TRP A 398 21.23 0.49 2.24
N THR A 399 21.13 -0.83 2.15
CA THR A 399 20.98 -1.53 0.86
C THR A 399 19.62 -1.24 0.23
N GLU A 400 18.53 -1.32 0.99
CA GLU A 400 17.18 -1.01 0.51
C GLU A 400 16.98 0.48 0.20
N HIS A 401 17.52 1.39 1.03
CA HIS A 401 17.56 2.81 0.73
C HIS A 401 18.28 3.07 -0.60
N ALA A 402 19.51 2.55 -0.77
CA ALA A 402 20.29 2.79 -1.98
C ALA A 402 19.57 2.25 -3.23
N ARG A 403 18.95 1.07 -3.14
CA ARG A 403 18.11 0.48 -4.18
C ARG A 403 16.94 1.41 -4.53
N CYS A 404 16.11 1.76 -3.56
CA CYS A 404 14.91 2.57 -3.78
C CYS A 404 15.27 3.98 -4.29
N HIS A 405 16.27 4.64 -3.71
CA HIS A 405 16.75 5.95 -4.14
C HIS A 405 17.25 5.93 -5.59
N ALA A 406 18.07 4.94 -5.98
CA ALA A 406 18.55 4.82 -7.36
C ALA A 406 17.42 4.52 -8.36
N MET A 407 16.41 3.70 -7.98
CA MET A 407 15.27 3.41 -8.84
C MET A 407 14.37 4.64 -9.05
N VAL A 408 14.10 5.41 -8.00
CA VAL A 408 13.30 6.65 -8.08
C VAL A 408 14.03 7.71 -8.92
N GLY A 409 15.34 7.88 -8.72
CA GLY A 409 16.14 8.81 -9.54
C GLY A 409 16.18 8.46 -11.04
N ALA A 410 15.94 7.20 -11.41
CA ALA A 410 15.87 6.74 -12.79
C ALA A 410 14.47 6.85 -13.44
N THR A 411 13.46 7.27 -12.67
CA THR A 411 12.06 7.42 -13.12
C THR A 411 11.56 8.86 -13.00
N LEU A 412 12.03 9.61 -11.99
CA LEU A 412 11.69 11.02 -11.77
C LEU A 412 11.79 11.91 -13.02
N PRO A 413 12.84 11.85 -13.88
CA PRO A 413 12.92 12.70 -15.06
C PRO A 413 11.75 12.53 -16.03
N ALA A 414 11.23 11.31 -16.18
CA ALA A 414 10.10 11.00 -17.06
C ALA A 414 8.73 11.36 -16.45
N LEU A 415 8.67 11.54 -15.12
CA LEU A 415 7.51 12.11 -14.43
C LEU A 415 7.54 13.64 -14.48
N VAL A 416 8.65 14.24 -14.04
CA VAL A 416 8.87 15.69 -13.94
C VAL A 416 8.76 16.39 -15.29
N GLY A 417 9.39 15.82 -16.34
CA GLY A 417 9.37 16.37 -17.71
C GLY A 417 8.12 16.01 -18.52
N SER A 418 7.08 15.43 -17.93
CA SER A 418 5.87 15.06 -18.66
C SER A 418 4.97 16.28 -18.91
N PRO A 419 4.60 16.60 -20.18
CA PRO A 419 3.68 17.69 -20.48
C PRO A 419 2.25 17.40 -20.00
N ASP A 420 1.94 16.13 -19.73
CA ASP A 420 0.63 15.64 -19.31
C ASP A 420 0.29 15.98 -17.83
N LEU A 421 1.21 16.60 -17.08
CA LEU A 421 0.98 16.98 -15.68
C LEU A 421 0.06 18.20 -15.56
N THR A 422 -0.93 18.13 -14.67
CA THR A 422 -1.69 19.32 -14.26
C THR A 422 -0.85 20.18 -13.31
N VAL A 423 -1.31 21.40 -12.99
CA VAL A 423 -0.65 22.26 -11.97
C VAL A 423 -0.47 21.51 -10.63
N ALA A 424 -1.49 20.76 -10.19
CA ALA A 424 -1.41 19.95 -8.97
C ALA A 424 -0.41 18.79 -9.10
N GLY A 425 -0.36 18.12 -10.26
CA GLY A 425 0.62 17.07 -10.54
C GLY A 425 2.05 17.59 -10.65
N ARG A 426 2.25 18.80 -11.19
CA ARG A 426 3.54 19.47 -11.30
C ARG A 426 4.12 19.74 -9.91
N LEU A 427 3.34 20.39 -9.05
CA LEU A 427 3.66 20.60 -7.63
C LEU A 427 3.96 19.29 -6.88
N PHE A 428 3.18 18.23 -7.12
CA PHE A 428 3.39 16.92 -6.51
C PHE A 428 4.70 16.25 -6.98
N ALA A 429 4.97 16.28 -8.28
CA ALA A 429 6.20 15.73 -8.87
C ALA A 429 7.46 16.52 -8.44
N ASP A 430 7.37 17.84 -8.28
CA ASP A 430 8.47 18.66 -7.73
C ASP A 430 8.69 18.38 -6.24
N ALA A 431 7.63 18.18 -5.46
CA ALA A 431 7.75 17.76 -4.07
C ALA A 431 8.41 16.38 -3.94
N MET A 432 8.15 15.45 -4.89
CA MET A 432 8.83 14.16 -4.99
C MET A 432 10.31 14.31 -5.36
N ALA A 433 10.65 15.15 -6.34
CA ALA A 433 12.03 15.44 -6.72
C ALA A 433 12.81 16.05 -5.54
N GLY A 434 12.31 17.12 -4.94
CA GLY A 434 12.95 17.76 -3.79
C GLY A 434 13.11 16.83 -2.57
N ALA A 435 12.20 15.87 -2.37
CA ALA A 435 12.37 14.83 -1.36
C ALA A 435 13.46 13.82 -1.71
N TRP A 436 13.60 13.46 -2.99
CA TRP A 436 14.69 12.63 -3.50
C TRP A 436 16.06 13.34 -3.43
N GLU A 437 16.11 14.66 -3.71
CA GLU A 437 17.31 15.46 -3.55
C GLU A 437 17.78 15.51 -2.09
N ARG A 438 16.92 15.86 -1.13
CA ARG A 438 17.30 15.95 0.31
C ARG A 438 17.88 14.66 0.87
N MET A 439 17.45 13.49 0.39
CA MET A 439 18.03 12.22 0.79
C MET A 439 19.52 12.06 0.40
N ARG A 440 20.03 12.87 -0.55
CA ARG A 440 21.45 12.86 -0.96
C ARG A 440 22.39 13.48 0.08
N ASP A 441 21.85 14.20 1.06
CA ASP A 441 22.63 14.84 2.13
C ASP A 441 23.20 13.81 3.13
N HIS A 442 22.50 12.67 3.29
CA HIS A 442 22.91 11.54 4.14
C HIS A 442 23.02 10.22 3.33
N PRO A 443 23.89 10.16 2.31
CA PRO A 443 23.80 9.13 1.28
C PRO A 443 24.44 7.81 1.73
N ALA A 444 23.79 6.67 1.44
CA ALA A 444 24.28 5.32 1.77
C ALA A 444 25.77 5.07 1.42
N PRO A 445 26.46 4.13 2.08
CA PRO A 445 27.88 3.89 1.81
C PRO A 445 28.16 3.50 0.34
N ARG A 446 29.38 3.80 -0.13
CA ARG A 446 29.74 3.76 -1.56
C ARG A 446 29.42 2.41 -2.24
N GLY A 447 29.58 1.29 -1.53
CA GLY A 447 29.30 -0.06 -2.06
C GLY A 447 27.83 -0.29 -2.39
N GLN A 448 26.91 0.06 -1.48
CA GLN A 448 25.46 -0.03 -1.66
C GLN A 448 25.02 0.86 -2.83
N ARG A 449 25.51 2.10 -2.91
CA ARG A 449 25.21 3.01 -4.03
C ARG A 449 25.68 2.46 -5.38
N ALA A 450 26.90 1.93 -5.45
CA ALA A 450 27.45 1.34 -6.68
C ALA A 450 26.65 0.12 -7.15
N ARG A 451 26.26 -0.77 -6.22
CA ARG A 451 25.39 -1.94 -6.50
C ARG A 451 24.01 -1.50 -7.00
N ALA A 452 23.37 -0.55 -6.35
CA ALA A 452 22.06 -0.04 -6.75
C ALA A 452 22.07 0.61 -8.14
N GLN A 453 23.09 1.43 -8.44
CA GLN A 453 23.27 2.01 -9.77
C GLN A 453 23.55 0.94 -10.84
N ALA A 454 24.32 -0.12 -10.52
CA ALA A 454 24.56 -1.22 -11.45
C ALA A 454 23.28 -2.02 -11.75
N TYR A 455 22.45 -2.28 -10.73
CA TYR A 455 21.12 -2.89 -10.90
C TYR A 455 20.22 -2.06 -11.83
N VAL A 456 20.11 -0.76 -11.61
CA VAL A 456 19.30 0.14 -12.46
C VAL A 456 19.81 0.17 -13.90
N ARG A 457 21.13 0.19 -14.13
CA ARG A 457 21.71 0.09 -15.48
C ARG A 457 21.39 -1.25 -16.14
N ALA A 458 21.54 -2.37 -15.43
CA ALA A 458 21.22 -3.70 -15.96
C ALA A 458 19.73 -3.83 -16.30
N ALA A 459 18.83 -3.33 -15.44
CA ALA A 459 17.39 -3.29 -15.70
C ALA A 459 17.07 -2.45 -16.95
N ARG A 460 17.71 -1.29 -17.12
CA ARG A 460 17.55 -0.46 -18.33
C ARG A 460 18.04 -1.16 -19.59
N THR A 461 19.21 -1.82 -19.56
CA THR A 461 19.71 -2.59 -20.70
C THR A 461 18.76 -3.72 -21.09
N LEU A 462 18.26 -4.48 -20.12
CA LEU A 462 17.29 -5.57 -20.35
C LEU A 462 15.95 -5.06 -20.90
N TRP A 463 15.48 -3.90 -20.44
CA TRP A 463 14.27 -3.26 -20.97
C TRP A 463 14.49 -2.78 -22.41
N ASN A 464 15.58 -2.05 -22.68
CA ASN A 464 15.93 -1.61 -24.03
C ASN A 464 16.02 -2.81 -25.00
N GLN A 465 16.69 -3.90 -24.60
CA GLN A 465 16.84 -5.10 -25.43
C GLN A 465 15.51 -5.77 -25.81
N ARG A 466 14.47 -5.69 -24.96
CA ARG A 466 13.15 -6.26 -25.23
C ARG A 466 12.27 -5.36 -26.07
N HIS A 467 12.40 -4.04 -25.91
CA HIS A 467 11.47 -3.07 -26.47
C HIS A 467 12.06 -2.26 -27.65
N ALA A 468 13.32 -2.50 -28.04
CA ALA A 468 13.97 -1.87 -29.19
C ALA A 468 13.26 -2.13 -30.54
N GLY A 469 12.41 -3.15 -30.64
CA GLY A 469 11.57 -3.42 -31.82
C GLY A 469 10.17 -2.76 -31.80
N ALA A 470 9.81 -2.06 -30.72
CA ALA A 470 8.50 -1.44 -30.55
C ALA A 470 8.41 0.01 -31.06
N HIS A 471 9.54 0.59 -31.48
CA HIS A 471 9.61 1.90 -32.12
C HIS A 471 10.02 1.72 -33.59
N PRO A 472 9.12 2.03 -34.55
CA PRO A 472 9.55 2.45 -35.88
C PRO A 472 10.38 3.73 -35.76
N ASN A 473 11.30 3.97 -36.69
CA ASN A 473 12.09 5.21 -36.71
C ASN A 473 11.18 6.44 -36.92
N GLU A 474 11.51 7.51 -36.20
CA GLU A 474 11.41 8.89 -36.69
C GLU A 474 12.81 9.36 -37.10
#